data_AF-A0A952Z3D1-F1
#
_entry.id   AF-A0A952Z3D1-F1
#
_cell.length_a   1.000
_cell.length_b   1.000
_cell.length_c   1.000
_cell.angle_alpha   90.00
_cell.angle_beta   90.00
_cell.angle_gamma   90.00
#
_symmetry.space_group_name_H-M   'P 1'
#
loop_
_entity.id
_entity.type
_entity.pdbx_description
1 polymer ?
#
loop_
_entity_poly.entity_id
_entity_poly.type
_entity_poly.pdbx_seq_one_letter_code
_entity_poly.pdbx_strand_id
1 'polypeptide(L)' 'MNRFLELFTDPGTGLLSHTKIWTHIAYLTVTITFLCMTFSGNIPGIDLWLAYLGIVGGHSMISKWISMKYK' A
#
# COMPACT_ATOMS: atom_id res chain seq x y z
N MET A 1 -13.85 19.72 0.59
CA MET A 1 -12.55 19.04 0.38
C MET A 1 -12.81 17.62 -0.05
N ASN A 2 -12.27 17.19 -1.19
CA ASN A 2 -12.50 15.85 -1.71
C ASN A 2 -11.66 14.84 -0.92
N ARG A 3 -12.29 13.97 -0.13
CA ARG A 3 -11.64 12.94 0.70
C ARG A 3 -10.66 12.03 -0.07
N PHE A 4 -10.85 11.91 -1.38
CA PHE A 4 -9.93 11.19 -2.26
C PHE A 4 -8.57 11.87 -2.41
N LEU A 5 -8.51 13.20 -2.40
CA LEU A 5 -7.24 13.93 -2.55
C LEU A 5 -6.39 13.79 -1.28
N GLU A 6 -6.99 13.65 -0.10
CA GLU A 6 -6.26 13.44 1.17
C GLU A 6 -5.42 12.14 1.20
N LEU A 7 -5.77 11.16 0.36
CA LEU A 7 -5.00 9.91 0.22
C LEU A 7 -3.67 10.13 -0.51
N PHE A 8 -3.60 11.10 -1.42
CA PHE A 8 -2.40 11.39 -2.21
C PHE A 8 -1.65 12.63 -1.72
N THR A 9 -2.31 13.46 -0.92
CA THR A 9 -1.82 14.76 -0.47
C THR A 9 -1.33 14.72 0.98
N ASP A 10 -0.29 15.47 1.29
CA ASP A 10 0.23 15.64 2.64
C ASP A 10 -0.70 16.55 3.48
N PRO A 11 -1.05 16.16 4.72
CA PRO A 11 -1.98 16.93 5.54
C PRO A 11 -1.40 18.24 6.09
N GLY A 12 -0.06 18.39 6.15
CA GLY A 12 0.58 19.62 6.65
C GLY A 12 0.76 20.69 5.57
N THR A 13 1.03 20.26 4.33
CA THR A 13 1.36 21.17 3.22
C THR A 13 0.24 21.28 2.18
N GLY A 14 -0.71 20.34 2.14
CA GLY A 14 -1.75 20.31 1.11
C GLY A 14 -1.22 19.99 -0.30
N LEU A 15 0.05 19.57 -0.40
CA LEU A 15 0.71 19.20 -1.66
C LEU A 15 0.75 17.68 -1.84
N LEU A 16 0.87 17.23 -3.09
CA LEU A 16 1.03 15.82 -3.41
C LEU A 16 2.26 15.24 -2.69
N SER A 17 2.04 14.20 -1.89
CA SER A 17 3.11 13.53 -1.17
C SER A 17 3.70 12.44 -2.06
N HIS A 18 4.93 12.66 -2.53
CA HIS A 18 5.67 11.70 -3.35
C HIS A 18 5.72 10.30 -2.70
N THR A 19 5.92 10.25 -1.39
CA THR A 19 5.94 9.00 -0.62
C THR A 19 4.59 8.28 -0.66
N LYS A 20 3.46 8.98 -0.45
CA LYS A 20 2.12 8.36 -0.50
C LYS A 20 1.80 7.81 -1.90
N ILE A 21 2.19 8.54 -2.94
CA ILE A 21 2.01 8.10 -4.33
C ILE A 21 2.79 6.80 -4.59
N TRP A 22 4.08 6.77 -4.21
CA TRP A 22 4.91 5.57 -4.36
C TRP A 22 4.41 4.39 -3.54
N THR A 23 3.86 4.61 -2.34
CA THR A 23 3.20 3.55 -1.58
C THR A 23 2.04 2.93 -2.37
N HIS A 24 1.16 3.76 -2.94
CA HIS A 24 0.04 3.25 -3.73
C HIS A 24 0.51 2.52 -5.01
N ILE A 25 1.56 3.02 -5.67
CA ILE A 25 2.17 2.34 -6.83
C ILE A 25 2.74 0.98 -6.40
N ALA A 26 3.49 0.91 -5.31
CA ALA A 26 4.05 -0.34 -4.81
C ALA A 26 2.96 -1.37 -4.46
N TYR A 27 1.89 -0.93 -3.80
CA TYR A 27 0.73 -1.78 -3.53
C TYR A 27 0.06 -2.30 -4.80
N LEU A 28 -0.08 -1.44 -5.81
CA LEU A 28 -0.66 -1.81 -7.09
C LEU A 28 0.23 -2.82 -7.82
N THR A 29 1.54 -2.59 -7.90
CA THR A 29 2.50 -3.53 -8.52
C THR A 29 2.43 -4.90 -7.86
N VAL A 30 2.51 -4.95 -6.53
CA VAL A 30 2.49 -6.20 -5.77
C VAL A 30 1.14 -6.93 -5.92
N THR A 31 0.03 -6.19 -5.97
CA THR A 31 -1.30 -6.76 -6.24
C THR A 31 -1.43 -7.29 -7.67
N ILE A 32 -0.91 -6.59 -8.67
CA ILE A 32 -0.91 -7.06 -10.06
C ILE A 32 -0.07 -8.33 -10.22
N THR A 33 1.14 -8.37 -9.63
CA THR A 33 1.99 -9.55 -9.69
C THR A 33 1.30 -10.76 -9.06
N PHE A 34 0.66 -10.57 -7.90
CA PHE A 34 -0.08 -11.62 -7.22
C PHE A 34 -1.28 -12.11 -8.06
N LEU A 35 -2.02 -11.19 -8.67
CA LEU A 35 -3.16 -11.49 -9.52
C LEU A 35 -2.71 -12.24 -10.79
N CYS A 36 -1.65 -11.77 -11.44
CA CYS A 36 -1.10 -12.37 -12.66
C CYS A 36 -0.62 -13.82 -12.41
N MET A 37 0.08 -14.06 -11.30
CA MET A 37 0.49 -15.43 -10.91
C MET A 37 -0.72 -16.34 -10.68
N THR A 38 -1.73 -15.83 -9.98
CA THR A 38 -2.98 -16.57 -9.73
C THR A 38 -3.68 -16.93 -11.05
N PHE A 39 -3.78 -15.99 -12.00
CA PHE A 39 -4.41 -16.24 -13.31
C PHE A 39 -3.60 -17.16 -14.22
N SER A 40 -2.27 -17.18 -14.11
CA SER A 40 -1.41 -18.13 -14.84
C SER A 40 -1.47 -19.56 -14.29
N GLY A 41 -2.32 -19.85 -13.29
CA GLY A 41 -2.44 -21.18 -12.68
C GLY A 41 -1.26 -21.55 -11.79
N ASN A 42 -0.36 -20.61 -11.51
CA ASN A 42 0.76 -20.79 -10.60
C ASN A 42 0.31 -20.30 -9.21
N ILE A 43 -0.10 -21.23 -8.35
CA ILE A 43 -0.56 -20.89 -7.01
C ILE A 43 0.62 -20.26 -6.27
N PRO A 44 0.53 -18.99 -5.86
CA PRO A 44 1.65 -18.32 -5.22
C PRO A 44 2.02 -19.07 -3.93
N GLY A 45 3.31 -19.40 -3.79
CA GLY A 45 3.86 -20.05 -2.62
C GLY A 45 3.59 -19.25 -1.33
N ILE A 46 3.70 -19.92 -0.18
CA ILE A 46 3.49 -19.31 1.13
C ILE A 46 4.42 -18.10 1.35
N ASP A 47 5.64 -18.18 0.79
CA ASP A 47 6.67 -17.15 0.75
C ASP A 47 6.21 -15.87 0.06
N LEU A 48 5.62 -15.96 -1.13
CA LEU A 48 5.10 -14.80 -1.84
C LEU A 48 3.87 -14.20 -1.14
N TRP A 49 3.02 -15.04 -0.56
CA TRP A 49 1.90 -14.60 0.27
C TRP A 49 2.36 -13.82 1.50
N LEU A 50 3.40 -14.31 2.18
CA LEU A 50 4.01 -13.64 3.32
C LEU A 50 4.70 -12.33 2.91
N ALA A 51 5.36 -12.28 1.74
CA ALA A 51 5.91 -11.06 1.21
C ALA A 51 4.82 -10.02 0.89
N TYR A 52 3.70 -10.46 0.28
CA TYR A 52 2.53 -9.62 0.02
C TYR A 52 1.96 -9.04 1.32
N LEU A 53 1.66 -9.89 2.30
CA LEU A 53 1.11 -9.48 3.58
C LEU A 53 2.08 -8.62 4.40
N GLY A 54 3.38 -8.93 4.33
CA GLY A 54 4.42 -8.15 5.01
C GLY A 54 4.55 -6.74 4.45
N ILE A 55 4.56 -6.60 3.12
CA ILE A 55 4.72 -5.29 2.47
C ILE A 55 3.41 -4.50 2.52
N VAL A 56 2.30 -5.07 2.02
CA VAL A 56 1.02 -4.36 1.89
C VAL A 56 0.32 -4.26 3.24
N GLY A 57 0.22 -5.39 3.94
CA GLY A 57 -0.37 -5.44 5.27
C GLY A 57 0.49 -4.66 6.27
N GLY A 58 1.77 -5.02 6.41
CA GLY A 58 2.70 -4.40 7.36
C GLY A 58 2.80 -2.88 7.25
N HIS A 59 2.96 -2.35 6.03
CA HIS A 59 3.01 -0.90 5.83
C HIS A 59 1.68 -0.21 6.21
N SER A 60 0.54 -0.86 5.96
CA SER A 60 -0.78 -0.33 6.33
C SER A 60 -0.99 -0.31 7.84
N MET A 61 -0.55 -1.35 8.57
CA MET A 61 -0.64 -1.38 10.04
C MET A 61 0.25 -0.33 10.68
N ILE A 62 1.51 -0.20 10.21
CA ILE A 62 2.48 0.78 10.73
C ILE A 62 1.97 2.20 10.47
N SER A 63 1.51 2.48 9.24
CA SER A 63 0.95 3.79 8.87
C SER A 63 -0.23 4.17 9.76
N LYS A 64 -1.14 3.22 10.01
CA LYS A 64 -2.30 3.43 10.89
C LYS A 64 -1.89 3.60 12.35
N TRP A 65 -0.90 2.84 12.82
CA TRP A 65 -0.37 2.95 14.18
C TRP A 65 0.28 4.31 14.43
N ILE A 66 1.10 4.79 13.50
CA ILE A 66 1.71 6.13 13.55
C ILE A 66 0.62 7.20 13.60
N SER A 67 -0.40 7.11 12.75
CA SER A 67 -1.52 8.07 12.75
C SER A 67 -2.31 8.08 14.08
N MET A 68 -2.44 6.94 14.77
CA MET A 68 -3.06 6.89 16.10
C MET A 68 -2.16 7.47 17.19
N LYS A 69 -0.83 7.29 17.08
CA LYS A 69 0.15 7.74 18.07
C LYS A 69 0.39 9.25 18.02
N TYR A 70 0.39 9.85 16.82
CA TYR A 70 0.66 11.27 16.60
C TYR A 70 -0.61 12.08 16.29
N LYS A 71 -1.72 11.70 16.91
CA LYS A 71 -3.01 12.39 16.78
C LYS A 71 -3.03 13.72 17.50
#